data_AF-A0A2E1WFX1-F1
#
_entry.id   AF-A0A2E1WFX1-F1
#
_cell.length_a   1.000
_cell.length_b   1.000
_cell.length_c   1.000
_cell.angle_alpha   90.00
_cell.angle_beta   90.00
_cell.angle_gamma   90.00
#
_symmetry.space_group_name_H-M   'P 1'
#
loop_
_entity.id
_entity.type
_entity.pdbx_description
1 polymer ?
#
loop_
_entity_poly.entity_id
_entity_poly.type
_entity_poly.pdbx_seq_one_letter_code
_entity_poly.pdbx_strand_id
1 'polypeptide(L)'
;MGLIQDYSLVLIFFILPIIFVLQPLFLAKMSEGKDETDLVSLKRKKRLLYRQIKELEMEFDMGNVNDSDYQNSRNALKQEVSSVIAQIKSF
;
A
#
# COMPACT_ATOMS: atom_id res chain seq x y z
N MET A 1 -23.44 51.07 -0.43
CA MET A 1 -22.85 50.18 -1.46
C MET A 1 -21.69 50.95 -2.08
N GLY A 2 -20.45 50.47 -2.18
CA GLY A 2 -19.94 49.16 -1.82
C GLY A 2 -18.42 49.16 -1.92
N LEU A 3 -17.72 49.46 -0.82
CA LEU A 3 -16.27 49.21 -0.72
C LEU A 3 -15.97 47.73 -1.00
N ILE A 4 -16.86 46.83 -0.59
CA ILE A 4 -16.80 45.40 -0.91
C ILE A 4 -16.84 45.15 -2.44
N GLN A 5 -17.61 45.92 -3.22
CA GLN A 5 -17.66 45.77 -4.67
C GLN A 5 -16.37 46.28 -5.33
N ASP A 6 -15.89 47.45 -4.90
CA ASP A 6 -14.71 48.10 -5.49
C ASP A 6 -13.40 47.33 -5.25
N TYR A 7 -13.26 46.68 -4.08
CA TYR A 7 -12.06 45.90 -3.73
C TYR A 7 -12.21 44.38 -3.93
N SER A 8 -13.35 43.92 -4.43
CA SER A 8 -13.63 42.48 -4.64
C SER A 8 -12.59 41.81 -5.55
N LEU A 9 -12.23 42.47 -6.66
CA LEU A 9 -11.24 41.95 -7.61
C LEU A 9 -9.85 41.83 -6.96
N VAL A 10 -9.43 42.85 -6.21
CA VAL A 10 -8.14 42.85 -5.52
C VAL A 10 -8.07 41.71 -4.51
N LEU A 11 -9.15 41.50 -3.75
CA LEU A 11 -9.26 40.39 -2.81
C LEU A 11 -9.18 39.03 -3.51
N ILE A 12 -9.86 38.85 -4.64
CA ILE A 12 -9.82 37.60 -5.41
C ILE A 12 -8.40 37.32 -5.90
N PHE A 13 -7.73 38.30 -6.52
CA PHE A 13 -6.35 38.12 -6.99
C PHE A 13 -5.35 37.82 -5.86
N PHE A 14 -5.63 38.26 -4.64
CA PHE A 14 -4.80 37.97 -3.48
C PHE A 14 -5.06 36.57 -2.91
N ILE A 15 -6.33 36.14 -2.86
CA ILE A 15 -6.74 34.86 -2.26
C ILE A 15 -6.53 33.67 -3.21
N LEU A 16 -6.73 33.86 -4.51
CA LEU A 16 -6.62 32.81 -5.54
C LEU A 16 -5.24 32.09 -5.54
N PRO A 17 -4.09 32.79 -5.52
CA PRO A 17 -2.79 32.12 -5.45
C PRO A 17 -2.57 31.38 -4.11
N ILE A 18 -3.12 31.89 -3.01
CA ILE A 18 -3.06 31.22 -1.70
C ILE A 18 -3.80 29.89 -1.75
N ILE A 19 -5.01 29.88 -2.31
CA ILE A 19 -5.79 28.65 -2.53
C ILE A 19 -5.04 27.70 -3.47
N PHE A 20 -4.42 28.20 -4.54
CA PHE A 20 -3.67 27.38 -5.49
C PHE A 20 -2.45 26.68 -4.84
N VAL A 21 -1.75 27.37 -3.93
CA VAL A 21 -0.63 26.78 -3.17
C VAL A 21 -1.11 25.81 -2.10
N LEU A 22 -2.27 26.06 -1.47
CA LEU A 22 -2.84 25.18 -0.46
C LEU A 22 -3.56 23.96 -1.06
N GLN A 23 -4.10 24.07 -2.27
CA GLN A 23 -4.78 23.01 -3.01
C GLN A 23 -4.02 21.67 -3.02
N PRO A 24 -2.72 21.59 -3.37
CA PRO A 24 -1.98 20.34 -3.35
C PRO A 24 -1.85 19.71 -1.95
N LEU A 25 -1.88 20.50 -0.88
CA LEU A 25 -1.79 19.99 0.50
C LEU A 25 -3.03 19.15 0.87
N PHE A 26 -4.20 19.51 0.33
CA PHE A 26 -5.45 18.76 0.54
C PHE A 26 -5.63 17.60 -0.45
N LEU A 27 -5.08 17.70 -1.67
CA LEU A 27 -5.08 16.62 -2.67
C LEU A 27 -4.08 15.51 -2.34
N ALA A 28 -2.95 15.82 -1.69
CA ALA A 28 -1.99 14.82 -1.22
C ALA A 28 -2.62 13.81 -0.25
N LYS A 29 -3.68 14.19 0.47
CA LYS A 29 -4.42 13.30 1.39
C LYS A 29 -5.39 12.35 0.67
N MET A 30 -5.74 12.63 -0.59
CA MET A 30 -6.65 11.79 -1.40
C MET A 30 -5.92 10.97 -2.47
N SER A 31 -4.60 11.15 -2.63
CA SER A 31 -3.76 10.27 -3.45
C SER A 31 -3.16 9.12 -2.63
N GLU A 32 -3.85 8.66 -1.60
CA GLU A 32 -3.79 7.25 -1.24
C GLU A 32 -4.71 6.50 -2.20
N GLY A 33 -4.25 6.35 -3.45
CA GLY A 33 -4.75 5.32 -4.37
C GLY A 33 -4.36 3.95 -3.81
N LYS A 34 -4.94 3.61 -2.66
CA LYS A 34 -4.70 2.37 -1.92
C LYS A 34 -5.08 1.18 -2.80
N ASP A 35 -6.18 1.25 -3.55
CA ASP A 35 -6.71 0.05 -4.19
C ASP A 35 -5.82 -0.57 -5.29
N GLU A 36 -5.32 0.20 -6.26
CA GLU A 36 -4.49 -0.38 -7.33
C GLU A 36 -3.05 -0.67 -6.88
N THR A 37 -2.47 0.21 -6.07
CA THR A 37 -1.11 0.04 -5.54
C THR A 37 -1.05 -1.11 -4.53
N ASP A 38 -2.08 -1.25 -3.68
CA ASP A 38 -2.14 -2.32 -2.67
C ASP A 38 -2.43 -3.68 -3.31
N LEU A 39 -3.25 -3.77 -4.36
CA LEU A 39 -3.42 -5.02 -5.09
C LEU A 39 -2.12 -5.50 -5.75
N VAL A 40 -1.35 -4.58 -6.34
CA VAL A 40 -0.04 -4.90 -6.93
C VAL A 40 0.96 -5.30 -5.83
N SER A 41 0.95 -4.62 -4.68
CA SER A 41 1.83 -4.93 -3.56
C SER A 41 1.50 -6.30 -2.94
N LEU A 42 0.21 -6.64 -2.78
CA LEU A 42 -0.25 -7.94 -2.29
C LEU A 42 0.09 -9.08 -3.24
N LYS A 43 -0.08 -8.88 -4.56
CA LYS A 43 0.35 -9.87 -5.56
C LYS A 43 1.87 -10.11 -5.51
N ARG A 44 2.66 -9.05 -5.29
CA ARG A 44 4.11 -9.16 -5.09
C ARG A 44 4.45 -9.93 -3.81
N LYS A 45 3.77 -9.61 -2.70
CA LYS A 45 3.94 -10.30 -1.41
C LYS A 45 3.62 -11.79 -1.54
N LYS A 46 2.52 -12.16 -2.20
CA LYS A 46 2.16 -13.55 -2.50
C LYS A 46 3.29 -14.29 -3.25
N ARG A 47 3.88 -13.67 -4.27
CA ARG A 47 4.99 -14.27 -5.04
C ARG A 47 6.23 -14.50 -4.17
N LEU A 48 6.57 -13.55 -3.31
CA LEU A 48 7.71 -13.69 -2.39
C LEU A 48 7.50 -14.84 -1.40
N LEU A 49 6.31 -14.98 -0.83
CA LEU A 49 5.99 -16.07 0.09
C LEU A 49 6.08 -17.44 -0.59
N TYR A 50 5.61 -17.58 -1.84
CA TYR A 50 5.81 -18.82 -2.60
C TYR A 50 7.28 -19.13 -2.89
N ARG A 51 8.10 -18.10 -3.12
CA ARG A 51 9.53 -18.30 -3.27
C ARG A 51 10.16 -18.79 -1.96
N GLN A 52 9.79 -18.19 -0.83
CA GLN A 52 10.28 -18.63 0.49
C GLN A 52 9.88 -20.07 0.81
N ILE A 53 8.66 -20.50 0.47
CA ILE A 53 8.25 -21.90 0.63
C ILE A 53 9.16 -22.82 -0.19
N LYS A 54 9.47 -22.44 -1.43
CA LYS A 54 10.37 -23.21 -2.30
C LYS A 54 11.80 -23.25 -1.76
N GLU A 55 12.31 -22.12 -1.26
CA GLU A 55 13.64 -22.03 -0.64
C GLU A 55 13.71 -22.92 0.61
N LEU A 56 12.68 -22.87 1.46
CA LEU A 56 12.56 -23.73 2.64
C LEU A 56 12.51 -25.23 2.26
N GLU A 57 11.78 -25.60 1.20
CA GLU A 57 11.76 -26.97 0.67
C GLU A 57 13.15 -27.41 0.19
N MET A 58 13.88 -26.54 -0.51
CA MET A 58 15.25 -26.82 -0.93
C MET A 58 16.21 -26.98 0.24
N GLU A 59 16.10 -26.13 1.27
CA GLU A 59 16.93 -26.24 2.48
C GLU A 59 16.66 -27.53 3.24
N PHE A 60 15.41 -27.98 3.29
CA PHE A 60 15.05 -29.27 3.86
C PHE A 60 15.60 -30.44 3.05
N ASP A 61 15.47 -30.39 1.72
CA ASP A 61 16.01 -31.42 0.81
C ASP A 61 17.55 -31.52 0.89
N MET A 62 18.24 -30.40 1.17
CA MET A 62 19.69 -30.37 1.41
C MET A 62 20.08 -30.88 2.81
N GLY A 63 19.12 -31.15 3.69
CA GLY A 63 19.36 -31.56 5.08
C GLY A 63 19.82 -30.42 6.00
N ASN A 64 19.65 -29.16 5.58
CA ASN A 64 20.05 -27.99 6.37
C ASN A 64 19.03 -27.64 7.47
N VAL A 65 17.80 -28.15 7.36
CA VAL A 65 16.70 -27.89 8.28
C VAL A 65 16.13 -29.23 8.75
N ASN A 66 15.86 -29.35 10.05
CA ASN A 66 15.24 -30.56 10.60
C ASN A 66 13.74 -30.60 10.28
N ASP A 67 13.11 -31.79 10.38
CA ASP A 67 11.69 -31.94 10.03
C ASP A 67 10.77 -31.06 10.88
N SER A 68 11.00 -30.95 12.19
CA SER A 68 10.18 -30.11 13.06
C SER A 68 10.19 -28.63 12.66
N ASP A 69 11.36 -28.08 12.37
CA ASP A 69 11.55 -26.68 12.00
C ASP A 69 11.04 -26.42 10.58
N TYR A 70 11.20 -27.40 9.69
CA TYR A 70 10.61 -27.37 8.36
C TYR A 70 9.07 -27.32 8.44
N GLN A 71 8.43 -28.21 9.20
CA GLN A 71 6.97 -28.20 9.34
C GLN A 71 6.46 -26.91 9.99
N ASN A 72 7.15 -26.42 11.04
CA ASN A 72 6.79 -25.18 11.71
C ASN A 72 6.86 -23.98 10.76
N SER A 73 7.99 -23.82 10.05
CA SER A 73 8.21 -22.72 9.11
C SER A 73 7.25 -22.79 7.93
N ARG A 74 7.00 -23.99 7.40
CA ARG A 74 6.05 -24.21 6.31
C ARG A 74 4.63 -23.86 6.70
N ASN A 75 4.22 -24.20 7.92
CA ASN A 75 2.90 -23.85 8.43
C ASN A 75 2.74 -22.34 8.61
N ALA A 76 3.76 -21.67 9.16
CA ALA A 76 3.77 -20.21 9.29
C ALA A 76 3.66 -19.51 7.92
N LEU A 77 4.47 -19.93 6.94
CA LEU A 77 4.42 -19.38 5.58
C LEU A 77 3.06 -19.62 4.91
N LYS A 78 2.44 -20.79 5.11
CA LYS A 78 1.09 -21.08 4.59
C LYS A 78 -0.01 -20.22 5.23
N GLN A 79 0.10 -19.93 6.52
CA GLN A 79 -0.82 -19.01 7.20
C GLN A 79 -0.68 -17.59 6.64
N GLU A 80 0.55 -17.14 6.39
CA GLU A 80 0.78 -15.82 5.79
C GLU A 80 0.29 -15.75 4.34
N VAL A 81 0.49 -16.79 3.54
CA VAL A 81 -0.10 -16.86 2.18
C VAL A 81 -1.61 -16.78 2.24
N SER A 82 -2.24 -17.50 3.18
CA SER A 82 -3.70 -17.49 3.35
C SER A 82 -4.23 -16.10 3.69
N SER A 83 -3.56 -15.37 4.58
CA SER A 83 -3.95 -14.00 4.94
C SER A 83 -3.80 -13.03 3.76
N VAL A 84 -2.73 -13.16 2.96
CA VAL A 84 -2.54 -12.35 1.75
C VAL A 84 -3.58 -12.67 0.68
N ILE A 85 -3.93 -13.94 0.49
CA ILE A 85 -4.99 -14.34 -0.46
C ILE A 85 -6.35 -13.82 0.00
N ALA A 86 -6.66 -13.88 1.29
CA ALA A 86 -7.89 -13.33 1.84
C ALA A 86 -7.99 -11.82 1.60
N GLN A 87 -6.90 -11.08 1.83
CA GLN A 87 -6.82 -9.65 1.53
C GLN A 87 -7.01 -9.37 0.04
N ILE A 88 -6.37 -10.12 -0.86
CA ILE A 88 -6.57 -9.97 -2.31
C ILE A 88 -8.02 -10.22 -2.72
N LYS A 89 -8.70 -11.19 -2.09
CA LYS A 89 -10.11 -11.51 -2.37
C LYS A 89 -11.10 -10.46 -1.81
N SER A 90 -10.67 -9.63 -0.86
CA SER A 90 -11.52 -8.60 -0.26
C SER A 90 -11.46 -7.25 -0.98
N PHE A 91 -10.57 -7.09 -1.97
CA PHE A 91 -10.65 -6.02 -2.97
C PHE A 91 -11.64 -6.40 -4.06
#